data_AF-A0A523SUF0-F1
#
_entry.id   AF-A0A523SUF0-F1
#
_cell.length_a   1.000
_cell.length_b   1.000
_cell.length_c   1.000
_cell.angle_alpha   90.00
_cell.angle_beta   90.00
_cell.angle_gamma   90.00
#
_symmetry.space_group_name_H-M   'P 1'
#
loop_
_entity.id
_entity.type
_entity.pdbx_description
1 polymer ?
#
loop_
_entity_poly.entity_id
_entity_poly.type
_entity_poly.pdbx_seq_one_letter_code
_entity_poly.pdbx_strand_id
1 'polypeptide(L)'
;MSNGRRYNRGDWIKVGVIAVLVTLIILALAIPSVRNVLVALLKLLGAEDSNPDKLKYLLSATAQVLGAVFAIVFSITPIVVQQLTRYISRPLRFVFNSRIIIYIAGFAVAITIPLWGLGNPTAKWALLSLVVGTFFIISLIWYFRYIIRSSSVTNLIPVFHRRCLEAIARHNEEEARDMVASLDGIAIRALSYREFEVFEQAETALADLLLEIERSFGGLDEGTP
;
A
#
# COMPACT_ATOMS: atom_id res chain seq x y z
N MET A 1 21.14 -24.97 19.40
CA MET A 1 21.04 -23.69 18.67
C MET A 1 19.59 -23.48 18.24
N SER A 2 18.79 -22.77 19.04
CA SER A 2 17.39 -22.45 18.70
C SER A 2 17.32 -21.03 18.12
N ASN A 3 17.02 -20.92 16.83
CA ASN A 3 16.71 -19.64 16.19
C ASN A 3 15.40 -19.08 16.75
N GLY A 4 15.50 -18.28 17.81
CA GLY A 4 14.40 -17.47 18.32
C GLY A 4 14.02 -16.42 17.30
N ARG A 5 13.03 -16.73 16.44
CA ARG A 5 12.35 -15.74 15.60
C ARG A 5 11.71 -14.70 16.52
N ARG A 6 12.39 -13.57 16.71
CA ARG A 6 11.82 -12.37 17.34
C ARG A 6 10.65 -11.92 16.48
N TYR A 7 9.43 -12.27 16.90
CA TYR A 7 8.22 -11.73 16.30
C TYR A 7 8.26 -10.21 16.40
N ASN A 8 8.32 -9.55 15.26
CA ASN A 8 8.45 -8.11 15.19
C ASN A 8 7.12 -7.49 15.66
N ARG A 9 7.17 -6.53 16.58
CA ARG A 9 5.98 -5.88 17.18
C ARG A 9 5.01 -5.32 16.13
N GLY A 10 5.53 -5.02 14.94
CA GLY A 10 4.75 -4.60 13.77
C GLY A 10 3.81 -5.67 13.19
N ASP A 11 4.05 -6.96 13.41
CA ASP A 11 3.19 -8.02 12.85
C ASP A 11 1.88 -8.18 13.63
N TRP A 12 1.89 -7.93 14.94
CA TRP A 12 0.69 -7.93 15.77
C TRP A 12 -0.27 -6.78 15.42
N ILE A 13 0.27 -5.61 15.08
CA ILE A 13 -0.54 -4.47 14.64
C ILE A 13 -1.24 -4.79 13.32
N LYS A 14 -0.58 -5.52 12.40
CA LYS A 14 -1.17 -5.93 11.11
C LYS A 14 -2.32 -6.91 11.30
N VAL A 15 -2.15 -7.93 12.15
CA VAL A 15 -3.22 -8.88 12.49
C VAL A 15 -4.40 -8.15 13.14
N GLY A 16 -4.12 -7.19 14.04
CA GLY A 16 -5.14 -6.36 14.66
C GLY A 16 -5.94 -5.51 13.66
N VAL A 17 -5.29 -4.87 12.70
CA VAL A 17 -5.97 -4.05 11.68
C VAL A 17 -6.84 -4.91 10.77
N ILE A 18 -6.36 -6.09 10.35
CA ILE A 18 -7.16 -7.02 9.54
C ILE A 18 -8.38 -7.52 10.33
N ALA A 19 -8.19 -7.88 11.60
CA ALA A 19 -9.29 -8.30 12.47
C ALA A 19 -10.33 -7.18 12.67
N VAL A 20 -9.89 -5.93 12.83
CA VAL A 20 -10.80 -4.78 12.95
C VAL A 20 -11.56 -4.52 11.66
N LEU A 21 -10.91 -4.59 10.50
CA LEU A 21 -11.58 -4.45 9.20
C LEU A 21 -12.61 -5.54 8.95
N VAL A 22 -12.26 -6.80 9.24
CA VAL A 22 -13.20 -7.93 9.15
C VAL A 22 -14.38 -7.73 10.12
N THR A 23 -14.10 -7.31 11.36
CA THR A 23 -15.14 -7.01 12.35
C THR A 23 -16.04 -5.86 11.89
N LEU A 24 -15.50 -4.80 11.28
CA LEU A 24 -16.27 -3.69 10.74
C LEU A 24 -17.14 -4.10 9.55
N ILE A 25 -16.65 -5.00 8.68
CA ILE A 25 -17.44 -5.55 7.58
C ILE A 25 -18.59 -6.42 8.12
N ILE A 26 -18.31 -7.27 9.12
CA ILE A 26 -19.33 -8.08 9.79
C ILE A 26 -20.36 -7.18 10.50
N LEU A 27 -19.90 -6.12 11.16
CA LEU A 27 -20.77 -5.15 11.85
C LEU A 27 -21.62 -4.35 10.85
N ALA A 28 -21.06 -3.94 9.71
CA ALA A 28 -21.79 -3.28 8.64
C ALA A 28 -22.85 -4.20 8.01
N LEU A 29 -22.55 -5.50 7.87
CA LEU A 29 -23.51 -6.53 7.45
C LEU A 29 -24.61 -6.78 8.49
N ALA A 30 -24.35 -6.51 9.77
CA ALA A 30 -25.33 -6.59 10.85
C ALA A 30 -26.30 -5.39 10.88
N ILE A 31 -25.98 -4.29 10.19
CA ILE A 31 -26.87 -3.13 10.08
C ILE A 31 -28.08 -3.52 9.19
N PRO A 32 -29.32 -3.49 9.73
CA PRO A 32 -30.51 -3.95 9.02
C PRO A 32 -30.73 -3.21 7.69
N SER A 33 -30.46 -1.91 7.66
CA SER A 33 -30.63 -1.06 6.48
C SER A 33 -29.70 -1.46 5.33
N VAL A 34 -28.43 -1.73 5.63
CA VAL A 34 -27.42 -2.16 4.64
C VAL A 34 -27.80 -3.53 4.08
N ARG A 35 -28.16 -4.46 4.97
CA ARG A 35 -28.64 -5.79 4.58
C ARG A 35 -29.89 -5.71 3.71
N ASN A 36 -30.86 -4.87 4.03
CA ASN A 36 -32.10 -4.74 3.27
C ASN A 36 -31.86 -4.16 1.86
N VAL A 37 -30.96 -3.17 1.73
CA VAL A 37 -30.57 -2.62 0.42
C VAL A 37 -29.83 -3.68 -0.41
N LEU A 38 -28.92 -4.44 0.19
CA LEU A 38 -28.20 -5.54 -0.48
C LEU A 38 -29.12 -6.66 -0.92
N VAL A 39 -30.07 -7.05 -0.06
CA VAL A 39 -31.10 -8.03 -0.40
C VAL A 39 -31.97 -7.48 -1.52
N ALA A 40 -32.40 -6.22 -1.47
CA ALA A 40 -33.15 -5.60 -2.57
C ALA A 40 -32.34 -5.57 -3.88
N LEU A 41 -31.02 -5.33 -3.82
CA LEU A 41 -30.13 -5.39 -4.97
C LEU A 41 -30.03 -6.82 -5.54
N LEU A 42 -29.91 -7.83 -4.67
CA LEU A 42 -29.93 -9.24 -5.05
C LEU A 42 -31.26 -9.66 -5.68
N LYS A 43 -32.38 -9.14 -5.15
CA LYS A 43 -33.72 -9.33 -5.74
C LYS A 43 -33.83 -8.66 -7.10
N LEU A 44 -33.34 -7.44 -7.24
CA LEU A 44 -33.27 -6.72 -8.51
C LEU A 44 -32.39 -7.45 -9.55
N LEU A 45 -31.32 -8.09 -9.09
CA LEU A 45 -30.42 -8.91 -9.91
C LEU A 45 -31.00 -10.31 -10.23
N GLY A 46 -32.23 -10.63 -9.79
CA GLY A 46 -32.90 -11.89 -10.09
C GLY A 46 -32.31 -13.11 -9.37
N ALA A 47 -31.54 -12.90 -8.30
CA ALA A 47 -30.87 -13.93 -7.50
C ALA A 47 -31.73 -14.40 -6.29
N GLU A 48 -33.00 -14.01 -6.24
CA GLU A 48 -33.95 -14.39 -5.18
C GLU A 48 -34.41 -15.85 -5.31
N ASP A 49 -34.49 -16.37 -6.54
CA ASP A 49 -34.64 -17.80 -6.72
C ASP A 49 -33.37 -18.45 -6.19
N SER A 50 -33.52 -19.30 -5.18
CA SER A 50 -32.51 -20.25 -4.68
C SER A 50 -32.00 -21.22 -5.76
N ASN A 51 -32.11 -20.86 -7.04
CA ASN A 51 -31.56 -21.59 -8.15
C ASN A 51 -30.04 -21.57 -8.02
N PRO A 52 -29.42 -22.72 -7.70
CA PRO A 52 -27.98 -22.80 -7.48
C PRO A 52 -27.19 -22.38 -8.73
N ASP A 53 -27.76 -22.50 -9.93
CA ASP A 53 -27.07 -22.15 -11.17
C ASP A 53 -26.95 -20.63 -11.35
N LYS A 54 -27.98 -19.87 -10.98
CA LYS A 54 -27.91 -18.39 -10.96
C LYS A 54 -26.86 -17.90 -9.95
N LEU A 55 -26.82 -18.52 -8.77
CA LEU A 55 -25.85 -18.19 -7.73
C LEU A 55 -24.42 -18.53 -8.16
N LYS A 56 -24.20 -19.69 -8.79
CA LYS A 56 -22.90 -20.06 -9.38
C LYS A 56 -22.46 -19.05 -10.43
N TYR A 57 -23.39 -18.62 -11.30
CA TYR A 57 -23.08 -17.61 -12.31
C TYR A 57 -22.64 -16.29 -11.67
N LEU A 58 -23.38 -15.81 -10.67
CA LEU A 58 -23.05 -14.56 -9.96
C LEU A 58 -21.69 -14.64 -9.24
N LEU A 59 -21.42 -15.75 -8.55
CA LEU A 59 -20.14 -15.99 -7.87
C LEU A 59 -18.98 -16.05 -8.88
N SER A 60 -19.17 -16.77 -10.00
CA SER A 60 -18.17 -16.85 -11.07
C SER A 60 -17.88 -15.49 -11.69
N ALA A 61 -18.92 -14.74 -12.06
CA ALA A 61 -18.78 -13.39 -12.60
C ALA A 61 -18.06 -12.46 -11.61
N THR A 62 -18.39 -12.54 -10.32
CA THR A 62 -17.72 -11.74 -9.27
C THR A 62 -16.23 -12.10 -9.17
N ALA A 63 -15.88 -13.39 -9.17
CA ALA A 63 -14.49 -13.83 -9.15
C ALA A 63 -13.72 -13.36 -10.39
N GLN A 64 -14.32 -13.43 -11.57
CA GLN A 64 -13.72 -12.97 -12.83
C GLN A 64 -13.47 -11.46 -12.83
N VAL A 65 -14.46 -10.65 -12.44
CA VAL A 65 -14.32 -9.20 -12.36
C VAL A 65 -13.23 -8.82 -11.36
N LEU A 66 -13.23 -9.41 -10.16
CA LEU A 66 -12.18 -9.14 -9.18
C LEU A 66 -10.81 -9.59 -9.70
N GLY A 67 -10.71 -10.78 -10.31
CA GLY A 67 -9.46 -11.26 -10.91
C GLY A 67 -8.93 -10.32 -12.00
N ALA A 68 -9.80 -9.81 -12.87
CA ALA A 68 -9.44 -8.86 -13.91
C ALA A 68 -8.94 -7.52 -13.33
N VAL A 69 -9.67 -6.97 -12.35
CA VAL A 69 -9.26 -5.74 -11.65
C VAL A 69 -7.91 -5.92 -10.96
N PHE A 70 -7.71 -7.07 -10.30
CA PHE A 70 -6.43 -7.41 -9.67
C PHE A 70 -5.28 -7.45 -10.68
N ALA A 71 -5.49 -8.11 -11.83
CA ALA A 71 -4.49 -8.18 -12.88
C ALA A 71 -4.11 -6.79 -13.42
N ILE A 72 -5.09 -5.89 -13.59
CA ILE A 72 -4.85 -4.50 -14.00
C ILE A 72 -3.99 -3.77 -12.95
N VAL A 73 -4.36 -3.87 -11.67
CA VAL A 73 -3.64 -3.23 -10.57
C VAL A 73 -2.22 -3.76 -10.45
N PHE A 74 -2.06 -5.08 -10.58
CA PHE A 74 -0.76 -5.75 -10.58
C PHE A 74 0.09 -5.36 -11.79
N SER A 75 -0.52 -5.02 -12.93
CA SER A 75 0.21 -4.56 -14.13
C SER A 75 0.62 -3.09 -14.04
N ILE A 76 -0.22 -2.23 -13.46
CA ILE A 76 0.09 -0.80 -13.29
C ILE A 76 1.18 -0.58 -12.23
N THR A 77 1.19 -1.39 -11.16
CA THR A 77 2.13 -1.18 -10.03
C THR A 77 3.60 -1.23 -10.47
N PRO A 78 4.07 -2.23 -11.25
CA PRO A 78 5.42 -2.25 -11.81
C PRO A 78 5.73 -1.08 -12.74
N ILE A 79 4.77 -0.61 -13.53
CA ILE A 79 4.98 0.57 -14.39
C ILE A 79 5.34 1.79 -13.53
N VAL A 80 4.63 1.99 -12.42
CA VAL A 80 4.94 3.06 -11.46
C VAL A 80 6.31 2.85 -10.82
N VAL A 81 6.66 1.62 -10.44
CA VAL A 81 8.00 1.29 -9.92
C VAL A 81 9.09 1.62 -10.95
N GLN A 82 8.88 1.30 -12.22
CA GLN A 82 9.83 1.57 -13.31
C GLN A 82 9.99 3.07 -13.60
N GLN A 83 8.95 3.88 -13.36
CA GLN A 83 9.10 5.33 -13.39
C GLN A 83 9.99 5.80 -12.23
N LEU A 84 9.82 5.22 -11.04
CA LEU A 84 10.64 5.55 -9.87
C LEU A 84 12.08 5.03 -9.93
N THR A 85 12.36 3.93 -10.63
CA THR A 85 13.75 3.46 -10.88
C THR A 85 14.58 4.51 -11.61
N ARG A 86 13.92 5.42 -12.34
CA ARG A 86 14.62 6.54 -12.97
C ARG A 86 15.18 7.52 -11.97
N TYR A 87 14.71 7.58 -10.73
CA TYR A 87 15.17 8.55 -9.74
C TYR A 87 15.88 7.87 -8.56
N ILE A 88 15.51 6.64 -8.22
CA ILE A 88 15.96 5.95 -7.00
C ILE A 88 16.61 4.62 -7.36
N SER A 89 17.71 4.27 -6.68
CA SER A 89 18.44 3.01 -6.85
C SER A 89 17.68 1.77 -6.31
N ARG A 90 16.88 1.93 -5.24
CA ARG A 90 16.10 0.85 -4.59
C ARG A 90 14.58 1.15 -4.49
N PRO A 91 13.86 1.32 -5.60
CA PRO A 91 12.45 1.73 -5.60
C PRO A 91 11.50 0.63 -5.12
N LEU A 92 11.85 -0.65 -5.28
CA LEU A 92 11.03 -1.77 -4.81
C LEU A 92 10.76 -1.70 -3.30
N ARG A 93 11.77 -1.34 -2.49
CA ARG A 93 11.59 -1.22 -1.02
C ARG A 93 10.66 -0.07 -0.65
N PHE A 94 10.58 0.96 -1.50
CA PHE A 94 9.74 2.12 -1.25
C PHE A 94 8.29 1.87 -1.67
N VAL A 95 8.09 1.30 -2.87
CA VAL A 95 6.77 1.02 -3.41
C VAL A 95 6.15 -0.21 -2.77
N PHE A 96 6.87 -1.32 -2.59
CA PHE A 96 6.36 -2.50 -1.88
C PHE A 96 6.48 -2.37 -0.37
N ASN A 97 5.92 -1.29 0.18
CA ASN A 97 5.76 -1.16 1.62
C ASN A 97 4.76 -2.22 2.13
N SER A 98 4.87 -2.58 3.41
CA SER A 98 3.97 -3.51 4.10
C SER A 98 2.49 -3.19 3.86
N ARG A 99 2.12 -1.91 3.71
CA ARG A 99 0.74 -1.49 3.40
C ARG A 99 0.24 -2.02 2.06
N ILE A 100 1.05 -1.93 1.01
CA ILE A 100 0.71 -2.41 -0.33
C ILE A 100 0.65 -3.94 -0.34
N ILE A 101 1.58 -4.61 0.36
CA ILE A 101 1.55 -6.07 0.50
C ILE A 101 0.26 -6.54 1.18
N ILE A 102 -0.16 -5.88 2.27
CA ILE A 102 -1.42 -6.20 2.96
C ILE A 102 -2.61 -5.98 2.03
N TYR A 103 -2.59 -4.93 1.23
CA TYR A 103 -3.65 -4.63 0.27
C TYR A 103 -3.77 -5.71 -0.81
N ILE A 104 -2.64 -6.11 -1.40
CA ILE A 104 -2.56 -7.22 -2.38
C ILE A 104 -3.07 -8.52 -1.77
N ALA A 105 -2.63 -8.86 -0.55
CA ALA A 105 -3.07 -10.05 0.15
C ALA A 105 -4.59 -10.02 0.44
N GLY A 106 -5.10 -8.88 0.89
CA GLY A 106 -6.54 -8.68 1.10
C GLY A 106 -7.35 -8.87 -0.18
N PHE A 107 -6.85 -8.35 -1.30
CA PHE A 107 -7.50 -8.50 -2.60
C PHE A 107 -7.50 -9.96 -3.08
N ALA A 108 -6.40 -10.70 -2.86
CA ALA A 108 -6.34 -12.13 -3.15
C ALA A 108 -7.37 -12.92 -2.31
N VAL A 109 -7.53 -12.58 -1.02
CA VAL A 109 -8.57 -13.16 -0.17
C VAL A 109 -9.96 -12.83 -0.70
N ALA A 110 -10.19 -11.59 -1.14
CA ALA A 110 -11.47 -11.17 -1.71
C ALA A 110 -11.86 -11.96 -2.97
N ILE A 111 -10.89 -12.32 -3.83
CA ILE A 111 -11.11 -13.20 -4.99
C ILE A 111 -11.39 -14.64 -4.56
N THR A 112 -10.74 -15.10 -3.48
CA THR A 112 -10.89 -16.48 -2.99
C THR A 112 -12.29 -16.74 -2.44
N ILE A 113 -12.96 -15.73 -1.87
CA ILE A 113 -14.32 -15.85 -1.31
C ILE A 113 -15.36 -16.34 -2.35
N PRO A 114 -15.55 -15.68 -3.51
CA PRO A 114 -16.49 -16.15 -4.51
C PRO A 114 -16.08 -17.50 -5.11
N LEU A 115 -14.77 -17.76 -5.26
CA LEU A 115 -14.27 -19.06 -5.73
C LEU A 115 -14.60 -20.19 -4.75
N TRP A 116 -14.47 -19.96 -3.45
CA TRP A 116 -14.89 -20.92 -2.43
C TRP A 116 -16.40 -21.12 -2.46
N GLY A 117 -17.16 -20.03 -2.60
CA GLY A 117 -18.62 -20.06 -2.72
C GLY A 117 -19.13 -20.92 -3.88
N LEU A 118 -18.36 -21.09 -4.95
CA LEU A 118 -18.75 -21.95 -6.10
C LEU A 118 -18.94 -23.43 -5.69
N GLY A 119 -18.20 -23.92 -4.70
CA GLY A 119 -18.32 -25.29 -4.20
C GLY A 119 -19.61 -25.55 -3.45
N ASN A 120 -20.19 -24.52 -2.82
CA ASN A 120 -21.48 -24.59 -2.13
C ASN A 120 -22.25 -23.27 -2.34
N PRO A 121 -22.92 -23.11 -3.49
CA PRO A 121 -23.54 -21.85 -3.88
C PRO A 121 -24.76 -21.56 -3.00
N THR A 122 -24.57 -20.67 -2.03
CA THR A 122 -25.64 -20.18 -1.17
C THR A 122 -25.78 -18.67 -1.31
N ALA A 123 -26.98 -18.15 -1.05
CA ALA A 123 -27.24 -16.71 -1.07
C ALA A 123 -26.32 -15.95 -0.10
N LYS A 124 -25.87 -16.59 1.00
CA LYS A 124 -24.92 -16.01 1.96
C LYS A 124 -23.55 -15.77 1.32
N TRP A 125 -23.01 -16.74 0.58
CA TRP A 125 -21.74 -16.58 -0.13
C TRP A 125 -21.82 -15.56 -1.25
N ALA A 126 -22.93 -15.53 -1.99
CA ALA A 126 -23.17 -14.53 -3.02
C ALA A 126 -23.20 -13.11 -2.45
N LEU A 127 -23.95 -12.89 -1.36
CA LEU A 127 -24.03 -11.60 -0.68
C LEU A 127 -22.68 -11.19 -0.11
N LEU A 128 -21.97 -12.11 0.56
CA LEU A 128 -20.63 -11.85 1.11
C LEU A 128 -19.65 -11.46 0.00
N SER A 129 -19.64 -12.19 -1.11
CA SER A 129 -18.75 -11.91 -2.25
C SER A 129 -19.03 -10.55 -2.86
N LEU A 130 -20.30 -10.16 -2.98
CA LEU A 130 -20.70 -8.86 -3.53
C LEU A 130 -20.24 -7.74 -2.60
N VAL A 131 -20.48 -7.86 -1.29
CA VAL A 131 -20.07 -6.84 -0.30
C VAL A 131 -18.57 -6.68 -0.25
N VAL A 132 -17.84 -7.80 -0.13
CA VAL A 132 -16.38 -7.77 -0.10
C VAL A 132 -15.83 -7.25 -1.43
N GLY A 133 -16.36 -7.71 -2.55
CA GLY A 133 -15.95 -7.26 -3.88
C GLY A 133 -16.14 -5.76 -4.09
N THR A 134 -17.32 -5.23 -3.75
CA THR A 134 -17.61 -3.79 -3.83
C THR A 134 -16.69 -2.99 -2.91
N PHE A 135 -16.47 -3.45 -1.66
CA PHE A 135 -15.55 -2.80 -0.73
C PHE A 135 -14.13 -2.71 -1.31
N PHE A 136 -13.61 -3.80 -1.88
CA PHE A 136 -12.27 -3.79 -2.47
C PHE A 136 -12.19 -2.93 -3.72
N ILE A 137 -13.21 -2.92 -4.58
CA ILE A 137 -13.28 -2.02 -5.75
C ILE A 137 -13.28 -0.55 -5.32
N ILE A 138 -14.04 -0.17 -4.28
CA ILE A 138 -14.05 1.21 -3.77
C ILE A 138 -12.69 1.56 -3.15
N SER A 139 -12.10 0.63 -2.40
CA SER A 139 -10.78 0.84 -1.79
C SER A 139 -9.67 1.04 -2.82
N LEU A 140 -9.89 0.64 -4.09
CA LEU A 140 -8.96 0.81 -5.19
C LEU A 140 -8.68 2.29 -5.48
N ILE A 141 -9.70 3.15 -5.32
CA ILE A 141 -9.55 4.60 -5.48
C ILE A 141 -8.53 5.12 -4.46
N TRP A 142 -8.63 4.67 -3.21
CA TRP A 142 -7.68 5.02 -2.15
C TRP A 142 -6.29 4.47 -2.42
N TYR A 143 -6.20 3.24 -2.92
CA TYR A 143 -4.94 2.62 -3.32
C TYR A 143 -4.24 3.43 -4.43
N PHE A 144 -4.94 3.78 -5.50
CA PHE A 144 -4.35 4.56 -6.59
C PHE A 144 -3.97 5.97 -6.14
N ARG A 145 -4.82 6.65 -5.35
CA ARG A 145 -4.45 7.94 -4.76
C ARG A 145 -3.20 7.84 -3.90
N TYR A 146 -3.08 6.77 -3.12
CA TYR A 146 -1.88 6.52 -2.31
C TYR A 146 -0.65 6.30 -3.19
N ILE A 147 -0.72 5.43 -4.20
CA ILE A 147 0.40 5.14 -5.11
C ILE A 147 0.83 6.37 -5.89
N ILE A 148 -0.10 7.10 -6.49
CA ILE A 148 0.23 8.32 -7.26
C ILE A 148 0.93 9.33 -6.36
N ARG A 149 0.40 9.53 -5.13
CA ARG A 149 1.01 10.46 -4.18
C ARG A 149 2.39 9.99 -3.70
N SER A 150 2.56 8.70 -3.39
CA SER A 150 3.82 8.14 -2.92
C SER A 150 4.89 8.07 -4.01
N SER A 151 4.49 8.14 -5.27
CA SER A 151 5.40 8.03 -6.42
C SER A 151 5.82 9.39 -7.00
N SER A 152 5.28 10.49 -6.48
CA SER A 152 5.75 11.83 -6.81
C SER A 152 7.13 12.06 -6.18
N VAL A 153 8.11 12.42 -7.00
CA VAL A 153 9.50 12.69 -6.58
C VAL A 153 9.56 13.82 -5.55
N THR A 154 8.72 14.84 -5.71
CA THR A 154 8.48 15.94 -4.76
C THR A 154 8.16 15.44 -3.35
N ASN A 155 7.37 14.36 -3.22
CA ASN A 155 7.04 13.76 -1.92
C ASN A 155 8.13 12.81 -1.40
N LEU A 156 9.05 12.36 -2.26
CA LEU A 156 10.14 11.45 -1.90
C LEU A 156 11.27 12.20 -1.21
N ILE A 157 11.65 13.38 -1.71
CA ILE A 157 12.72 14.23 -1.17
C ILE A 157 12.60 14.43 0.36
N PRO A 158 11.47 14.90 0.92
CA PRO A 158 11.36 15.09 2.37
C PRO A 158 11.40 13.77 3.15
N VAL A 159 11.00 12.65 2.54
CA VAL A 159 11.09 11.32 3.18
C VAL A 159 12.54 10.85 3.23
N PHE A 160 13.32 11.05 2.17
CA PHE A 160 14.76 10.78 2.16
C PHE A 160 15.50 11.66 3.16
N HIS A 161 15.20 12.96 3.18
CA HIS A 161 15.74 13.91 4.17
C HIS A 161 15.52 13.42 5.60
N ARG A 162 14.26 13.14 5.96
CA ARG A 162 13.91 12.64 7.30
C ARG A 162 14.59 11.32 7.64
N ARG A 163 14.65 10.37 6.70
CA ARG A 163 15.30 9.07 6.94
C ARG A 163 16.82 9.20 7.10
N CYS A 164 17.43 10.14 6.38
CA CYS A 164 18.84 10.47 6.56
C CYS A 164 19.10 10.97 7.99
N LEU A 165 18.30 11.93 8.47
CA LEU A 165 18.39 12.41 9.85
C LEU A 165 18.15 11.31 10.89
N GLU A 166 17.15 10.45 10.67
CA GLU A 166 16.90 9.29 11.55
C GLU A 166 18.06 8.28 11.54
N ALA A 167 18.75 8.11 10.41
CA ALA A 167 19.92 7.23 10.30
C ALA A 167 21.15 7.84 10.98
N ILE A 168 21.40 9.15 10.81
CA ILE A 168 22.46 9.90 11.51
C ILE A 168 22.26 9.82 13.02
N ALA A 169 21.04 10.07 13.51
CA ALA A 169 20.70 9.98 14.93
C ALA A 169 20.88 8.56 15.52
N ARG A 170 20.87 7.52 14.68
CA ARG A 170 21.11 6.13 15.07
C ARG A 170 22.55 5.69 14.86
N HIS A 171 23.44 6.59 14.45
CA HIS A 171 24.83 6.30 14.05
C HIS A 171 24.91 5.21 12.98
N ASN A 172 23.93 5.14 12.09
CA ASN A 172 23.92 4.20 10.96
C ASN A 172 24.47 4.89 9.70
N GLU A 173 25.80 5.02 9.63
CA GLU A 173 26.49 5.73 8.56
C GLU A 173 26.21 5.14 7.17
N GLU A 174 26.09 3.82 7.06
CA GLU A 174 25.82 3.15 5.79
C GLU A 174 24.44 3.56 5.24
N GLU A 175 23.41 3.57 6.10
CA GLU A 175 22.07 4.01 5.71
C GLU A 175 22.03 5.51 5.40
N ALA A 176 22.71 6.35 6.19
CA ALA A 176 22.78 7.79 5.92
C ALA A 176 23.45 8.07 4.56
N ARG A 177 24.58 7.42 4.27
CA ARG A 177 25.31 7.55 3.01
C ARG A 177 24.45 7.09 1.82
N ASP A 178 23.75 5.96 1.94
CA ASP A 178 22.83 5.48 0.91
C ASP A 178 21.69 6.49 0.62
N MET A 179 21.18 7.17 1.65
CA MET A 179 20.12 8.18 1.50
C MET A 179 20.65 9.46 0.84
N VAL A 180 21.84 9.94 1.22
CA VAL A 180 22.48 11.10 0.59
C VAL A 180 22.78 10.82 -0.89
N ALA A 181 23.36 9.67 -1.21
CA ALA A 181 23.61 9.27 -2.61
C ALA A 181 22.30 9.13 -3.41
N SER A 182 21.20 8.74 -2.76
CA SER A 182 19.88 8.69 -3.40
C SER A 182 19.34 10.10 -3.69
N LEU A 183 19.51 11.06 -2.76
CA LEU A 183 19.11 12.46 -2.98
C LEU A 183 19.93 13.15 -4.07
N ASP A 184 21.25 12.96 -4.07
CA ASP A 184 22.14 13.45 -5.12
C ASP A 184 21.77 12.84 -6.48
N GLY A 185 21.52 11.52 -6.49
CA GLY A 185 21.02 10.82 -7.67
C GLY A 185 19.67 11.37 -8.19
N ILE A 186 18.78 11.83 -7.31
CA ILE A 186 17.54 12.51 -7.70
C ILE A 186 17.87 13.87 -8.33
N ALA A 187 18.72 14.68 -7.70
CA ALA A 187 19.09 16.01 -8.19
C ALA A 187 19.73 15.94 -9.60
N ILE A 188 20.75 15.11 -9.78
CA ILE A 188 21.45 14.96 -11.07
C ILE A 188 20.48 14.55 -12.19
N ARG A 189 19.56 13.62 -11.89
CA ARG A 189 18.61 13.13 -12.90
C ARG A 189 17.50 14.14 -13.17
N ALA A 190 16.99 14.82 -12.15
CA ALA A 190 16.03 15.92 -12.33
C ALA A 190 16.63 17.02 -13.23
N LEU A 191 17.90 17.38 -13.03
CA LEU A 191 18.62 18.30 -13.89
C LEU A 191 18.73 17.78 -15.34
N SER A 192 19.10 16.50 -15.51
CA SER A 192 19.18 15.87 -16.84
C SER A 192 17.84 15.87 -17.59
N TYR A 193 16.72 15.78 -16.87
CA TYR A 193 15.37 15.79 -17.44
C TYR A 193 14.74 17.19 -17.48
N ARG A 194 15.47 18.25 -17.08
CA ARG A 194 14.99 19.64 -16.99
C ARG A 194 13.81 19.83 -16.03
N GLU A 195 13.72 18.99 -15.00
CA GLU A 195 12.74 19.08 -13.92
C GLU A 195 13.25 20.03 -12.83
N PHE A 196 13.36 21.32 -13.14
CA PHE A 196 14.06 22.30 -12.30
C PHE A 196 13.49 22.43 -10.88
N GLU A 197 12.17 22.33 -10.71
CA GLU A 197 11.53 22.37 -9.39
C GLU A 197 11.94 21.18 -8.51
N VAL A 198 12.06 19.99 -9.10
CA VAL A 198 12.50 18.79 -8.38
C VAL A 198 13.99 18.87 -8.05
N PHE A 199 14.79 19.43 -8.96
CA PHE A 199 16.20 19.70 -8.73
C PHE A 199 16.41 20.68 -7.56
N GLU A 200 15.73 21.82 -7.57
CA GLU A 200 15.82 22.85 -6.52
C GLU A 200 15.44 22.29 -5.14
N GLN A 201 14.38 21.48 -5.07
CA GLN A 201 13.97 20.83 -3.83
C GLN A 201 15.00 19.82 -3.32
N ALA A 202 15.61 19.04 -4.22
CA ALA A 202 16.61 18.05 -3.85
C ALA A 202 17.91 18.73 -3.39
N GLU A 203 18.33 19.81 -4.06
CA GLU A 203 19.48 20.63 -3.68
C GLU A 203 19.27 21.28 -2.31
N THR A 204 18.10 21.88 -2.09
CA THR A 204 17.73 22.48 -0.80
C THR A 204 17.80 21.44 0.33
N ALA A 205 17.24 20.24 0.10
CA ALA A 205 17.29 19.17 1.09
C ALA A 205 18.72 18.66 1.36
N LEU A 206 19.61 18.67 0.37
CA LEU A 206 21.02 18.33 0.57
C LEU A 206 21.77 19.41 1.36
N ALA A 207 21.50 20.68 1.08
CA ALA A 207 22.08 21.81 1.81
C ALA A 207 21.64 21.79 3.29
N ASP A 208 20.35 21.56 3.55
CA ASP A 208 19.81 21.42 4.91
C ASP A 208 20.45 20.26 5.68
N LEU A 209 20.66 19.11 5.02
CA LEU A 209 21.36 17.97 5.63
C LEU A 209 22.80 18.30 5.99
N LEU A 210 23.52 19.03 5.14
CA LEU A 210 24.92 19.38 5.37
C LEU A 210 25.05 20.29 6.60
N LEU A 211 24.18 21.29 6.73
CA LEU A 211 24.13 22.17 7.90
C LEU A 211 23.80 21.40 9.19
N GLU A 212 22.89 20.43 9.13
CA GLU A 212 22.51 19.65 10.30
C GLU A 212 23.60 18.64 10.73
N ILE A 213 24.30 18.06 9.76
CA ILE A 213 25.50 17.24 10.01
C ILE A 213 26.58 18.11 10.66
N GLU A 214 26.88 19.28 10.10
CA GLU A 214 27.87 20.20 10.66
C GLU A 214 27.53 20.61 12.10
N ARG A 215 26.26 20.88 12.41
CA ARG A 215 25.83 21.15 13.79
C ARG A 215 25.98 19.94 14.72
N SER A 216 25.63 18.75 14.24
CA SER A 216 25.71 17.52 15.02
C SER A 216 27.15 17.12 15.36
N PHE A 217 28.11 17.44 14.49
CA PHE A 217 29.54 17.15 14.70
C PHE A 217 30.32 18.33 15.30
N GLY A 218 29.99 19.57 14.94
CA GLY A 218 30.64 20.79 15.45
C GLY A 218 30.25 21.14 16.89
N GLY A 219 29.09 20.69 17.37
CA GLY A 219 28.69 20.82 18.79
C GLY A 219 29.44 19.91 19.76
N LEU A 220 30.31 19.02 19.28
CA LEU A 220 31.13 18.14 20.13
C LEU A 220 32.45 18.77 20.59
N ASP A 221 32.84 19.93 20.04
CA ASP A 221 34.11 20.61 20.38
C ASP A 221 33.99 21.69 21.48
N GLU A 222 32.78 22.09 21.90
CA GLU A 222 32.59 23.15 22.91
C GLU A 222 32.53 22.65 24.37
N GLY A 223 32.92 21.40 24.65
CA GLY A 223 32.58 20.74 25.92
C GLY A 223 33.59 19.79 26.56
N THR A 224 34.90 19.99 26.39
CA THR A 224 35.92 19.31 27.23
C THR A 224 36.83 20.33 27.93
N PRO A 225 36.58 20.67 29.21
CA PRO A 225 37.63 21.11 30.12
C PRO A 225 38.60 19.98 30.48
#